data_AF-A0A7E5WHE4-F1
#
_entry.id   AF-A0A7E5WHE4-F1
#
_cell.length_a   1.000
_cell.length_b   1.000
_cell.length_c   1.000
_cell.angle_alpha   90.00
_cell.angle_beta   90.00
_cell.angle_gamma   90.00
#
_symmetry.space_group_name_H-M   'P 1'
#
loop_
_entity.id
_entity.type
_entity.pdbx_description
1 polymer ?
#
loop_
_entity_poly.entity_id
_entity_poly.type
_entity_poly.pdbx_seq_one_letter_code
_entity_poly.pdbx_strand_id
1 'polypeptide(L)'
;MLYLIPAYHFGYETSNGIRAEEAGNTEQAQGGFSYTGDDGNTYTVTYTSGEGGFRPQGEHLPVPPPTPEAILEALKKNEQDEAAGIFDDGKEYIDCVGRSCFLVND
;
A
#
# COMPACT_ATOMS: atom_id res chain seq x y z
N MET A 1 20.50 6.96 -30.01
CA MET A 1 21.53 6.92 -28.96
C MET A 1 20.80 6.62 -27.66
N LEU A 2 20.88 5.38 -27.17
CA LEU A 2 20.21 4.97 -25.93
C LEU A 2 21.03 5.48 -24.74
N TYR A 3 20.39 6.23 -23.83
CA TYR A 3 21.00 6.65 -22.58
C TYR A 3 20.84 5.51 -21.57
N LEU A 4 21.95 4.93 -21.10
CA LEU A 4 21.92 3.96 -20.01
C LEU A 4 21.78 4.74 -18.70
N ILE A 5 20.75 4.46 -17.91
CA ILE A 5 20.63 5.01 -16.56
C ILE A 5 21.70 4.32 -15.70
N PRO A 6 22.60 5.08 -15.04
CA PRO A 6 23.61 4.47 -14.18
C PRO A 6 22.92 3.77 -13.00
N ALA A 7 23.29 2.51 -12.78
CA ALA A 7 22.80 1.68 -11.71
C ALA A 7 23.97 1.14 -10.88
N TYR A 8 23.71 0.84 -9.62
CA TYR A 8 24.65 0.23 -8.70
C TYR A 8 24.01 -0.98 -8.01
N HIS A 9 24.86 -1.85 -7.49
CA HIS A 9 24.47 -2.94 -6.63
C HIS A 9 25.62 -3.24 -5.68
N PHE A 10 25.31 -3.41 -4.40
CA PHE A 10 26.29 -3.86 -3.40
C PHE A 10 25.62 -4.76 -2.38
N GLY A 11 26.42 -5.59 -1.72
CA GLY A 11 26.01 -6.36 -0.57
C GLY A 11 27.21 -6.72 0.29
N TYR A 12 26.97 -6.87 1.58
CA TYR A 12 28.00 -7.29 2.53
C TYR A 12 27.40 -8.13 3.65
N GLU A 13 28.26 -8.92 4.26
CA GLU A 13 27.99 -9.74 5.44
C GLU A 13 29.08 -9.50 6.47
N THR A 14 28.69 -9.32 7.72
CA THR A 14 29.62 -9.16 8.83
C THR A 14 29.79 -10.47 9.60
N SER A 15 30.89 -10.61 10.33
CA SER A 15 31.17 -11.81 11.14
C SER A 15 30.16 -12.07 12.26
N ASN A 16 29.42 -11.03 12.70
CA ASN A 16 28.33 -11.14 13.67
C ASN A 16 26.95 -11.39 13.03
N GLY A 17 26.89 -11.79 11.75
CA GLY A 17 25.66 -12.25 11.10
C GLY A 17 24.73 -11.14 10.61
N ILE A 18 25.21 -9.89 10.53
CA ILE A 18 24.47 -8.82 9.86
C ILE A 18 24.69 -8.97 8.36
N ARG A 19 23.60 -8.93 7.59
CA ARG A 19 23.64 -8.92 6.12
C ARG A 19 22.92 -7.70 5.61
N ALA A 20 23.45 -7.06 4.59
CA ALA A 20 22.75 -5.99 3.89
C ALA A 20 23.05 -6.07 2.40
N GLU A 21 22.04 -5.80 1.58
CA GLU A 21 22.15 -5.69 0.13
C GLU A 21 21.26 -4.55 -0.38
N GLU A 22 21.73 -3.87 -1.42
CA GLU A 22 20.97 -2.81 -2.06
C GLU A 22 21.33 -2.72 -3.55
N ALA A 23 20.30 -2.54 -4.37
CA ALA A 23 20.40 -2.19 -5.77
C ALA A 23 19.68 -0.87 -6.02
N GLY A 24 20.25 0.00 -6.83
CA GLY A 24 19.59 1.28 -7.12
C GLY A 24 20.07 1.91 -8.41
N ASN A 25 19.36 2.95 -8.80
CA ASN A 25 19.69 3.85 -9.89
C ASN A 25 19.42 5.30 -9.45
N THR A 26 19.37 6.24 -10.39
CA THR A 26 19.14 7.66 -10.09
C THR A 26 17.75 8.01 -9.55
N GLU A 27 16.76 7.12 -9.69
CA GLU A 27 15.35 7.39 -9.39
C GLU A 27 14.83 6.56 -8.21
N GLN A 28 15.36 5.34 -8.05
CA GLN A 28 14.88 4.39 -7.06
C GLN A 28 16.01 3.50 -6.54
N ALA A 29 15.87 3.04 -5.30
CA ALA A 29 16.67 1.97 -4.75
C ALA A 29 15.77 0.95 -4.04
N GLN A 30 16.22 -0.29 -4.04
CA GLN A 30 15.59 -1.39 -3.34
C GLN A 30 16.66 -2.20 -2.65
N GLY A 31 16.40 -2.63 -1.44
CA GLY A 31 17.37 -3.35 -0.66
C GLY A 31 16.75 -4.01 0.55
N GLY A 32 17.62 -4.62 1.34
CA GLY A 32 17.23 -5.19 2.60
C GLY A 32 18.42 -5.40 3.49
N PHE A 33 18.14 -5.48 4.78
CA PHE A 33 19.11 -5.87 5.77
C PHE A 33 18.50 -6.84 6.76
N SER A 34 19.35 -7.70 7.32
CA SER A 34 18.99 -8.61 8.38
C SER A 34 20.04 -8.59 9.48
N TYR A 35 19.59 -8.75 10.73
CA TYR A 35 20.45 -8.82 11.90
C TYR A 35 19.83 -9.75 12.94
N THR A 36 20.67 -10.30 13.82
CA THR A 36 20.20 -11.07 14.97
C THR A 36 20.04 -10.14 16.16
N GLY A 37 18.86 -10.10 16.77
CA GLY A 37 18.59 -9.31 17.96
C GLY A 37 19.12 -9.97 19.23
N ASP A 38 19.09 -9.23 20.33
CA ASP A 38 19.55 -9.72 21.65
C ASP A 38 18.70 -10.87 22.20
N ASP A 39 17.50 -11.07 21.64
CA ASP A 39 16.57 -12.16 21.91
C ASP A 39 16.88 -13.44 21.11
N GLY A 40 17.87 -13.41 20.23
CA GLY A 40 18.25 -14.50 19.34
C GLY A 40 17.38 -14.62 18.08
N ASN A 41 16.41 -13.72 17.88
CA ASN A 41 15.58 -13.71 16.67
C ASN A 41 16.29 -12.97 15.54
N THR A 42 16.11 -13.44 14.31
CA THR A 42 16.56 -12.71 13.11
C THR A 42 15.50 -11.73 12.67
N TYR A 43 15.88 -10.46 12.61
CA TYR A 43 15.05 -9.37 12.13
C TYR A 43 15.46 -9.03 10.72
N THR A 44 14.49 -9.02 9.80
CA THR A 44 14.70 -8.68 8.40
C THR A 44 13.85 -7.47 8.03
N VAL A 45 14.45 -6.52 7.33
CA VAL A 45 13.77 -5.38 6.72
C VAL A 45 14.08 -5.39 5.24
N THR A 46 13.05 -5.34 4.40
CA THR A 46 13.16 -5.00 2.98
C THR A 46 12.62 -3.61 2.75
N TYR A 47 13.10 -2.90 1.74
CA TYR A 47 12.61 -1.56 1.47
C TYR A 47 12.69 -1.20 -0.01
N THR A 48 11.83 -0.25 -0.39
CA THR A 48 11.94 0.50 -1.63
C THR A 48 12.00 1.98 -1.33
N SER A 49 12.83 2.72 -2.06
CA SER A 49 12.95 4.16 -1.98
C SER A 49 12.87 4.76 -3.39
N GLY A 50 12.31 5.96 -3.50
CA GLY A 50 12.09 6.67 -4.77
C GLY A 50 11.14 7.84 -4.54
N GLU A 51 10.36 8.21 -5.55
CA GLU A 51 9.41 9.35 -5.47
C GLU A 51 8.43 9.24 -4.28
N GLY A 52 7.97 8.03 -3.96
CA GLY A 52 7.10 7.76 -2.81
C GLY A 52 7.82 7.70 -1.44
N GLY A 53 9.09 8.10 -1.37
CA GLY A 53 9.90 8.02 -0.15
C GLY A 53 10.31 6.59 0.22
N PHE A 54 10.86 6.45 1.43
CA PHE A 54 11.32 5.18 1.98
C PHE A 54 10.15 4.36 2.52
N ARG A 55 9.95 3.16 1.96
CA ARG A 55 8.86 2.25 2.30
C ARG A 55 9.45 0.92 2.77
N PRO A 56 9.67 0.73 4.08
CA PRO A 56 10.18 -0.50 4.64
C PRO A 56 9.05 -1.52 4.87
N GLN A 57 9.37 -2.80 4.79
CA GLN A 57 8.56 -3.93 5.19
C GLN A 57 9.37 -4.84 6.10
N GLY A 58 8.74 -5.35 7.15
CA GLY A 58 9.35 -6.28 8.09
C GLY A 58 8.36 -6.64 9.20
N GLU A 59 8.35 -7.89 9.64
CA GLU A 59 7.39 -8.43 10.62
C GLU A 59 7.37 -7.68 11.95
N HIS A 60 8.47 -7.02 12.30
CA HIS A 60 8.67 -6.30 13.55
C HIS A 60 8.36 -4.80 13.44
N LEU A 61 8.02 -4.31 12.24
CA LEU A 61 7.71 -2.91 12.04
C LEU A 61 6.27 -2.61 12.47
N PRO A 62 5.99 -1.39 12.96
CA PRO A 62 4.63 -0.98 13.26
C PRO A 62 3.75 -1.09 12.02
N VAL A 63 2.65 -1.84 12.13
CA VAL A 63 1.61 -1.88 11.09
C VAL A 63 0.60 -0.76 11.34
N PRO A 64 0.09 -0.11 10.28
CA PRO A 64 -1.02 0.82 10.43
C PRO A 64 -2.23 0.09 11.03
N PRO A 65 -3.10 0.79 11.78
CA PRO A 65 -4.32 0.20 12.29
C PRO A 65 -5.17 -0.34 11.14
N PRO A 66 -5.97 -1.40 11.37
CA PRO A 66 -6.86 -1.94 10.35
C PRO A 66 -7.82 -0.86 9.88
N THR A 67 -8.22 -0.94 8.60
CA THR A 67 -9.23 -0.06 8.02
C THR A 67 -10.53 -0.16 8.84
N PRO A 68 -11.15 0.97 9.24
CA PRO A 68 -12.40 0.96 9.99
C PRO A 68 -13.51 0.16 9.30
N GLU A 69 -14.31 -0.58 10.08
CA GLU A 69 -15.40 -1.44 9.55
C GLU A 69 -16.39 -0.68 8.68
N ALA A 70 -16.76 0.55 9.07
CA ALA A 70 -17.69 1.37 8.30
C ALA A 70 -17.22 1.62 6.85
N ILE A 71 -15.91 1.70 6.62
CA ILE A 71 -15.35 1.88 5.27
C ILE A 71 -15.47 0.57 4.48
N LEU A 72 -15.21 -0.57 5.13
CA LEU A 72 -15.37 -1.88 4.50
C LEU A 72 -16.83 -2.16 4.14
N GLU A 73 -17.76 -1.80 5.03
CA GLU A 73 -19.20 -1.89 4.76
C GLU A 73 -19.63 -0.97 3.62
N ALA A 74 -19.14 0.27 3.59
CA ALA A 74 -19.42 1.20 2.50
C ALA A 74 -18.91 0.66 1.15
N LEU A 75 -17.68 0.16 1.08
CA LEU A 75 -17.12 -0.43 -0.14
C LEU A 75 -17.96 -1.63 -0.62
N LYS A 76 -18.31 -2.52 0.31
CA LYS A 76 -19.14 -3.70 0.01
C LYS A 76 -20.53 -3.30 -0.48
N LYS A 77 -21.11 -2.24 0.11
CA LYS A 77 -22.40 -1.71 -0.32
C LYS A 77 -22.30 -1.16 -1.74
N ASN A 78 -21.27 -0.36 -2.05
CA ASN A 78 -21.04 0.15 -3.39
C ASN A 78 -20.93 -0.97 -4.42
N GLU A 79 -20.18 -2.04 -4.12
CA GLU A 79 -20.08 -3.24 -4.98
C GLU A 79 -21.45 -3.92 -5.20
N GLN A 80 -22.29 -3.97 -4.16
CA GLN A 80 -23.65 -4.55 -4.25
C GLN A 80 -24.59 -3.68 -5.07
N ASP A 81 -24.53 -2.37 -4.89
CA ASP A 81 -25.34 -1.40 -5.61
C ASP A 81 -24.96 -1.43 -7.10
N GLU A 82 -23.67 -1.43 -7.44
CA GLU A 82 -23.17 -1.61 -8.81
C GLU A 82 -23.65 -2.93 -9.42
N ALA A 83 -23.59 -4.04 -8.67
CA ALA A 83 -24.09 -5.34 -9.12
C ALA A 83 -25.62 -5.34 -9.32
N ALA A 84 -26.35 -4.51 -8.58
CA ALA A 84 -27.78 -4.27 -8.74
C ALA A 84 -28.10 -3.26 -9.87
N GLY A 85 -27.08 -2.68 -10.51
CA GLY A 85 -27.23 -1.66 -11.55
C GLY A 85 -27.61 -0.29 -11.01
N ILE A 86 -27.41 -0.05 -9.71
CA ILE A 86 -27.52 1.24 -9.05
C ILE A 86 -26.12 1.87 -9.13
N PHE A 87 -25.99 2.97 -9.86
CA PHE A 87 -24.71 3.65 -10.06
C PHE A 87 -24.79 5.02 -9.41
N ASP A 88 -23.93 5.31 -8.43
CA ASP A 88 -23.78 6.67 -7.89
C ASP A 88 -23.15 7.58 -8.94
N ASP A 89 -23.99 8.23 -9.75
CA ASP A 89 -23.56 9.20 -10.76
C ASP A 89 -23.51 10.64 -10.21
N GLY A 90 -23.72 10.80 -8.89
CA GLY A 90 -23.76 12.06 -8.18
C GLY A 90 -24.94 12.96 -8.55
N LYS A 91 -25.97 12.45 -9.24
CA LYS A 91 -27.19 13.20 -9.52
C LYS A 91 -28.27 12.82 -8.52
N GLU A 92 -28.84 13.84 -7.90
CA GLU A 92 -30.12 13.67 -7.20
C GLU A 92 -31.20 13.39 -8.24
N TYR A 93 -31.87 12.24 -8.13
CA TYR A 93 -33.09 11.99 -8.87
C TYR A 93 -34.30 12.17 -7.96
N ILE A 94 -35.41 12.61 -8.55
CA ILE A 94 -36.68 12.74 -7.84
C ILE A 94 -37.37 11.39 -7.93
N ASP A 95 -37.39 10.63 -6.83
CA ASP A 95 -38.19 9.42 -6.71
C ASP A 95 -39.60 9.76 -6.19
N CYS A 96 -40.62 9.33 -6.93
CA CYS A 96 -42.02 9.61 -6.63
C CYS A 96 -42.77 8.30 -6.35
N VAL A 97 -43.20 8.11 -5.10
CA VAL A 97 -44.11 7.03 -4.71
C VAL A 97 -45.50 7.63 -4.44
N GLY A 98 -46.43 7.41 -5.37
CA GLY A 98 -47.79 7.96 -5.29
C GLY A 98 -47.86 9.45 -5.65
N ARG A 99 -48.32 10.31 -4.73
CA ARG A 99 -48.33 11.78 -4.92
C ARG A 99 -47.18 12.48 -4.21
N SER A 100 -46.31 11.72 -3.57
CA SER A 100 -45.19 12.24 -2.79
C SER A 100 -43.90 11.94 -3.54
N CYS A 101 -43.09 12.98 -3.73
CA CYS A 101 -41.80 12.89 -4.39
C CYS A 101 -40.71 13.34 -3.41
N PHE A 102 -39.59 12.63 -3.41
CA PHE A 102 -38.44 12.91 -2.56
C PHE A 102 -37.18 12.98 -3.42
N LEU A 103 -36.26 13.87 -3.06
CA LEU A 103 -34.91 13.85 -3.62
C LEU A 103 -34.19 12.67 -3.00
N VAL A 104 -33.76 11.75 -3.84
CA VAL A 104 -32.88 10.65 -3.49
C VAL A 104 -31.55 10.91 -4.18
N ASN A 105 -30.47 10.80 -3.41
CA ASN A 105 -29.16 10.57 -3.99
C ASN A 105 -29.15 9.12 -4.49
N ASP A 106 -28.45 8.85 -5.59
CA ASP A 106 -28.06 7.47 -5.89
C ASP A 106 -27.35 6.82 -4.68
#